data_AF-A0A1X7UZM2-F1
#
_entry.id   AF-A0A1X7UZM2-F1
#
_cell.length_a   1.000
_cell.length_b   1.000
_cell.length_c   1.000
_cell.angle_alpha   90.00
_cell.angle_beta   90.00
_cell.angle_gamma   90.00
#
_symmetry.space_group_name_H-M   'P 1'
#
loop_
_entity.id
_entity.type
_entity.pdbx_description
1 polymer ?
#
loop_
_entity_poly.entity_id
_entity_poly.type
_entity_poly.pdbx_seq_one_letter_code
_entity_poly.pdbx_strand_id
1 'polypeptide(L)'
;MSTSSRASSRLQLISTDDCFYLVPTSGNIDKVLEIMKFDCQLQLVDRSKVSAINGERRDCQLLIGLIRLLGGPYLLIGTQHRLVGIINGHEIYQMTNYDVIPFVKSTLHLTQSQV
;
A
#
# COMPACT_ATOMS: atom_id res chain seq x y z
N MET A 1 29.49 -13.66 5.20
CA MET A 1 29.19 -12.45 4.40
C MET A 1 27.83 -11.94 4.81
N SER A 2 27.77 -10.64 5.04
CA SER A 2 26.93 -9.91 5.98
C SER A 2 25.43 -9.89 5.66
N THR A 3 24.66 -10.27 6.68
CA THR A 3 23.33 -9.78 7.08
C THR A 3 22.30 -9.54 5.96
N SER A 4 21.33 -10.45 5.89
CA SER A 4 19.98 -10.21 5.37
C SER A 4 19.43 -8.90 5.95
N SER A 5 19.64 -7.80 5.26
CA SER A 5 18.93 -6.55 5.48
C SER A 5 17.46 -6.89 5.24
N ARG A 6 16.69 -7.04 6.32
CA ARG A 6 15.23 -6.98 6.24
C ARG A 6 14.95 -5.73 5.42
N ALA A 7 14.39 -5.88 4.22
CA ALA A 7 13.95 -4.75 3.42
C ALA A 7 13.06 -3.91 4.33
N SER A 8 13.61 -2.81 4.85
CA SER A 8 12.92 -1.98 5.84
C SER A 8 11.67 -1.49 5.15
N SER A 9 10.50 -1.97 5.58
CA SER A 9 9.21 -1.52 5.06
C SER A 9 9.25 0.00 5.04
N ARG A 10 9.08 0.60 3.86
CA ARG A 10 9.14 2.07 3.68
C ARG A 10 7.77 2.73 3.87
N LEU A 11 6.72 1.92 3.78
CA LEU A 11 5.34 2.36 3.91
C LEU A 11 4.56 1.39 4.80
N GLN A 12 3.63 1.92 5.56
CA GLN A 12 2.56 1.17 6.21
C GLN A 12 1.24 1.61 5.59
N LEU A 13 0.51 0.64 5.03
CA LEU A 13 -0.87 0.81 4.62
C LEU A 13 -1.79 0.66 5.83
N ILE A 14 -2.67 1.62 6.04
CA ILE A 14 -3.81 1.50 6.95
C ILE A 14 -5.08 1.52 6.10
N SER A 15 -5.88 0.46 6.17
CA SER A 15 -7.17 0.37 5.48
C SER A 15 -8.31 0.53 6.48
N THR A 16 -9.17 1.52 6.25
CA THR A 16 -10.48 1.67 6.90
C THR A 16 -11.59 1.32 5.92
N ASP A 17 -12.85 1.49 6.29
CA ASP A 17 -13.96 1.32 5.35
C ASP A 17 -14.01 2.46 4.32
N ASP A 18 -13.61 3.67 4.71
CA ASP A 18 -13.72 4.88 3.88
C ASP A 18 -12.44 5.26 3.13
N CYS A 19 -11.26 4.93 3.69
CA CYS A 19 -9.99 5.42 3.19
C CYS A 19 -8.89 4.34 3.19
N PHE A 20 -7.90 4.55 2.32
CA PHE A 20 -6.56 4.00 2.48
C PHE A 20 -5.60 5.10 2.91
N TYR A 21 -4.71 4.79 3.86
CA TYR A 21 -3.64 5.68 4.29
C TYR A 21 -2.30 5.02 4.03
N LEU A 22 -1.40 5.68 3.31
CA LEU A 22 -0.02 5.24 3.12
C LEU A 22 0.91 6.11 3.97
N VAL A 23 1.34 5.52 5.09
CA VAL A 23 2.16 6.18 6.11
C VAL A 23 3.63 5.85 5.86
N PRO A 24 4.50 6.84 5.62
CA PRO A 24 5.94 6.61 5.57
C PRO A 24 6.47 6.11 6.91
N THR A 25 7.17 4.98 6.92
CA THR A 25 7.77 4.37 8.12
C THR A 25 9.24 4.71 8.28
N SER A 26 9.87 5.29 7.25
CA SER A 26 11.25 5.76 7.25
C SER A 26 11.34 7.25 6.94
N GLY A 27 12.30 7.93 7.55
CA GLY A 27 12.54 9.36 7.37
C GLY A 27 11.66 10.24 8.24
N ASN A 28 12.01 11.53 8.33
CA ASN A 28 11.25 12.53 9.07
C ASN A 28 10.17 13.14 8.15
N ILE A 29 9.18 12.32 7.79
CA ILE A 29 8.06 12.72 6.92
C ILE A 29 6.79 12.83 7.78
N ASP A 30 6.23 14.03 7.82
CA ASP A 30 5.05 14.43 8.60
C ASP A 30 3.74 14.38 7.79
N LYS A 31 3.82 14.07 6.49
CA LYS A 31 2.67 13.88 5.61
C LYS A 31 2.37 12.40 5.36
N VAL A 32 1.08 12.11 5.21
CA VAL A 32 0.52 10.80 4.87
C VAL A 32 -0.34 10.97 3.64
N LEU A 33 -0.26 10.02 2.70
CA LEU A 33 -1.17 9.98 1.57
C LEU A 33 -2.48 9.31 2.00
N GLU A 34 -3.58 10.07 1.98
CA GLU A 34 -4.94 9.58 2.11
C GLU A 34 -5.55 9.37 0.73
N ILE A 35 -6.25 8.25 0.55
CA ILE A 35 -6.97 7.92 -0.67
C ILE A 35 -8.42 7.57 -0.27
N MET A 36 -9.37 8.42 -0.65
CA MET A 36 -10.79 8.19 -0.37
C MET A 36 -11.34 7.09 -1.29
N LYS A 37 -12.07 6.13 -0.71
CA LYS A 37 -12.56 4.96 -1.44
C LYS A 37 -13.79 5.25 -2.30
N PHE A 38 -14.58 6.25 -1.92
CA PHE A 38 -15.82 6.61 -2.60
C PHE A 38 -15.58 7.18 -4.00
N ASP A 39 -14.63 8.11 -4.14
CA ASP A 39 -14.39 8.89 -5.37
C ASP A 39 -12.95 8.82 -5.88
N CYS A 40 -12.08 8.05 -5.21
CA CYS A 40 -10.66 7.93 -5.53
C CYS A 40 -9.89 9.26 -5.47
N GLN A 41 -10.31 10.22 -4.64
CA GLN A 41 -9.52 11.43 -4.40
C GLN A 41 -8.29 11.15 -3.54
N LEU A 42 -7.17 11.78 -3.90
CA LEU A 42 -5.89 11.68 -3.20
C LEU A 42 -5.59 13.00 -2.49
N GLN A 43 -5.22 12.92 -1.21
CA GLN A 43 -4.84 14.09 -0.43
C GLN A 43 -3.64 13.80 0.46
N LEU A 44 -2.83 14.84 0.72
CA LEU A 44 -1.78 14.76 1.74
C LEU A 44 -2.32 15.33 3.05
N VAL A 45 -2.33 14.50 4.09
CA VAL A 45 -2.79 14.85 5.43
C VAL A 45 -1.65 14.79 6.43
N ASP A 46 -1.79 15.47 7.57
CA ASP A 46 -0.80 15.43 8.64
C ASP A 46 -0.79 14.06 9.32
N ARG A 47 0.40 13.52 9.58
CA ARG A 47 0.61 12.22 10.25
C ARG A 47 -0.09 12.15 11.62
N SER A 48 -0.18 13.28 12.32
CA SER A 48 -0.86 13.40 13.61
C SER A 48 -2.35 13.05 13.54
N LYS A 49 -3.00 13.21 12.38
CA LYS A 49 -4.41 12.87 12.17
C LYS A 49 -4.63 11.36 12.01
N VAL A 50 -3.59 10.62 11.64
CA VAL A 50 -3.67 9.21 11.24
C VAL A 50 -3.22 8.26 12.34
N SER A 51 -2.43 8.73 13.32
CA SER A 51 -1.86 7.89 14.39
C SER A 51 -2.91 7.14 15.22
N ALA A 52 -4.08 7.73 15.42
CA ALA A 52 -5.18 7.17 16.21
C ALA A 52 -6.25 6.45 15.39
N ILE A 53 -6.11 6.38 14.05
CA ILE A 53 -7.11 5.73 13.19
C ILE A 53 -7.14 4.22 13.45
N ASN A 54 -8.35 3.68 13.64
CA ASN A 54 -8.58 2.25 13.70
C ASN A 54 -8.76 1.70 12.27
N GLY A 55 -7.92 0.74 11.89
CA GLY A 55 -7.93 0.13 10.57
C GLY A 55 -6.95 -1.05 10.48
N GLU A 56 -7.13 -1.89 9.46
CA GLU A 56 -6.20 -2.98 9.16
C GLU A 56 -4.86 -2.39 8.74
N ARG A 57 -3.77 -2.81 9.39
CA ARG A 57 -2.42 -2.33 9.11
C ARG A 57 -1.62 -3.40 8.39
N ARG A 58 -0.97 -3.03 7.30
CA ARG A 58 -0.08 -3.90 6.53
C ARG A 58 1.16 -3.14 6.10
N ASP A 59 2.31 -3.77 6.23
CA ASP A 59 3.56 -3.24 5.69
C ASP A 59 3.60 -3.40 4.17
N CYS A 60 4.12 -2.38 3.49
CA CYS A 60 4.40 -2.45 2.07
C CYS A 60 5.67 -1.69 1.71
N GLN A 61 6.23 -2.01 0.55
CA GLN A 61 7.49 -1.46 0.08
C GLN A 61 7.26 -0.27 -0.85
N LEU A 62 6.19 -0.31 -1.64
CA LEU A 62 5.84 0.76 -2.58
C LEU A 62 4.36 0.82 -2.90
N LEU A 63 3.86 2.02 -3.16
CA LEU A 63 2.65 2.23 -3.93
C LEU A 63 2.98 2.08 -5.41
N ILE A 64 2.35 1.12 -6.10
CA ILE A 64 2.48 0.98 -7.55
C ILE A 64 1.54 1.98 -8.24
N GLY A 65 0.29 2.07 -7.75
CA GLY A 65 -0.69 3.01 -8.26
C GLY A 65 -2.13 2.56 -8.04
N LEU A 66 -3.03 3.17 -8.80
CA LEU A 66 -4.45 2.87 -8.83
C LEU A 66 -4.85 2.36 -10.22
N ILE A 67 -5.72 1.35 -10.25
CA ILE A 67 -6.24 0.79 -11.50
C ILE A 67 -7.75 0.57 -11.40
N ARG A 68 -8.48 0.85 -12.48
CA ARG A 68 -9.91 0.51 -12.57
C ARG A 68 -10.07 -0.79 -13.34
N LEU A 69 -10.61 -1.81 -12.67
CA LEU A 69 -10.97 -3.10 -13.26
C LEU A 69 -12.50 -3.19 -13.39
N LEU A 70 -13.00 -4.31 -13.92
CA LEU A 70 -14.45 -4.53 -14.09
C LEU A 70 -15.22 -4.41 -12.76
N GLY A 71 -14.63 -4.83 -11.64
CA GLY A 71 -15.22 -4.74 -10.29
C GLY A 71 -15.11 -3.36 -9.62
N GLY A 72 -14.54 -2.36 -10.28
CA GLY A 72 -14.33 -1.02 -9.74
C GLY A 72 -12.85 -0.63 -9.57
N PRO A 73 -12.55 0.37 -8.72
CA PRO A 73 -11.18 0.81 -8.47
C PRO A 73 -10.43 -0.11 -7.49
N TYR A 74 -9.14 -0.29 -7.74
CA TYR A 74 -8.22 -1.10 -6.95
C TYR A 74 -6.94 -0.34 -6.64
N LEU A 75 -6.43 -0.55 -5.43
CA LEU A 75 -5.14 -0.09 -4.96
C LEU A 75 -4.11 -1.18 -5.25
N LEU A 76 -2.99 -0.80 -5.86
CA LEU A 76 -1.91 -1.71 -6.23
C LEU A 76 -0.67 -1.38 -5.39
N ILE A 77 -0.22 -2.33 -4.56
CA ILE A 77 0.95 -2.16 -3.69
C ILE A 77 1.98 -3.26 -3.92
N GLY A 78 3.26 -2.92 -3.85
CA GLY A 78 4.35 -3.89 -3.81
C GLY A 78 4.67 -4.26 -2.36
N THR A 79 4.58 -5.54 -2.02
CA THR A 79 4.80 -6.03 -0.64
C THR A 79 6.20 -6.58 -0.43
N GLN A 80 6.83 -7.08 -1.50
CA GLN A 80 8.20 -7.59 -1.45
C GLN A 80 8.96 -7.25 -2.72
N HIS A 81 10.27 -7.04 -2.57
CA HIS A 81 11.22 -6.90 -3.65
C HIS A 81 12.51 -7.62 -3.29
N ARG A 82 13.32 -7.93 -4.31
CA ARG A 82 14.70 -8.39 -4.13
C ARG A 82 15.65 -7.49 -4.91
N LEU A 83 16.83 -7.27 -4.34
CA LEU A 83 17.93 -6.63 -5.06
C LEU A 83 18.37 -7.55 -6.21
N VAL A 84 18.42 -7.02 -7.43
CA VAL A 84 18.84 -7.77 -8.63
C VAL A 84 20.13 -7.25 -9.25
N GLY A 85 20.61 -6.09 -8.81
CA GLY A 85 21.88 -5.56 -9.27
C GLY A 85 22.15 -4.17 -8.74
N ILE A 86 23.31 -3.65 -9.10
CA ILE A 86 23.72 -2.27 -8.82
C ILE A 86 24.23 -1.69 -10.13
N ILE A 87 23.70 -0.53 -10.53
CA ILE A 87 24.11 0.20 -11.74
C ILE A 87 24.56 1.59 -11.29
N ASN A 88 25.82 1.96 -11.58
CA ASN A 88 26.41 3.24 -11.15
C ASN A 88 26.21 3.55 -9.66
N GLY A 89 26.38 2.54 -8.79
CA GLY A 89 26.20 2.68 -7.34
C GLY A 89 24.73 2.73 -6.87
N HIS A 90 23.76 2.67 -7.77
CA HIS A 90 22.34 2.65 -7.43
C HIS A 90 21.81 1.21 -7.44
N GLU A 91 21.14 0.85 -6.36
CA GLU A 91 20.49 -0.45 -6.22
C GLU A 91 19.28 -0.58 -7.17
N ILE A 92 19.21 -1.70 -7.87
CA ILE A 92 18.10 -2.05 -8.76
C ILE A 92 17.32 -3.20 -8.15
N TYR A 93 16.02 -3.03 -8.03
CA TYR A 93 15.13 -3.96 -7.35
C TYR A 93 14.11 -4.57 -8.32
N GLN A 94 13.87 -5.86 -8.18
CA GLN A 94 12.75 -6.56 -8.81
C GLN A 94 11.67 -6.78 -7.77
N MET A 95 10.45 -6.33 -8.06
CA MET A 95 9.28 -6.66 -7.25
C MET A 95 8.97 -8.16 -7.37
N THR A 96 8.86 -8.85 -6.24
CA THR A 96 8.57 -10.29 -6.20
C THR A 96 7.13 -10.57 -5.80
N ASN A 97 6.55 -9.70 -4.96
CA ASN A 97 5.16 -9.83 -4.51
C ASN A 97 4.47 -8.48 -4.52
N TYR A 98 3.18 -8.51 -4.84
CA TYR A 98 2.28 -7.37 -4.86
C TYR A 98 0.87 -7.81 -4.49
N ASP A 99 0.07 -6.86 -3.99
CA ASP A 99 -1.35 -7.06 -3.70
C ASP A 99 -2.20 -6.14 -4.56
N VAL A 100 -3.38 -6.64 -4.94
CA VAL A 100 -4.43 -5.91 -5.66
C VAL A 100 -5.64 -5.79 -4.74
N ILE A 101 -5.83 -4.61 -4.14
CA ILE A 101 -6.79 -4.42 -3.05
C ILE A 101 -7.99 -3.62 -3.58
N PRO A 102 -9.21 -4.19 -3.60
CA PRO A 102 -10.38 -3.46 -4.05
C PRO A 102 -10.72 -2.32 -3.08
N PHE A 103 -11.23 -1.21 -3.63
CA PHE A 103 -11.68 -0.08 -2.82
C PHE A 103 -12.92 -0.45 -1.98
N VAL A 104 -13.87 -1.16 -2.60
CA VAL A 104 -15.05 -1.72 -1.92
C VAL A 104 -14.90 -3.22 -1.88
N LYS A 105 -15.16 -3.85 -0.72
CA LYS A 105 -15.26 -5.31 -0.64
C LYS A 105 -16.45 -5.76 -1.50
N SER A 106 -16.18 -6.16 -2.75
CA SER A 106 -17.24 -6.63 -3.64
C SER A 106 -17.66 -8.04 -3.23
N THR A 107 -18.95 -8.30 -3.20
CA THR A 107 -19.53 -9.64 -3.11
C THR A 107 -19.65 -10.33 -4.47
N LEU A 108 -19.12 -9.74 -5.55
CA LEU A 108 -19.24 -10.29 -6.91
C LEU A 108 -18.58 -11.68 -7.07
N HIS A 109 -17.62 -12.02 -6.21
CA HIS A 109 -17.00 -13.34 -6.15
C HIS A 109 -17.69 -14.31 -5.19
N LEU A 110 -18.63 -13.84 -4.37
CA LEU A 110 -19.42 -14.73 -3.50
C LEU A 110 -20.46 -15.41 -4.36
N THR A 111 -20.29 -16.71 -4.60
CA THR A 111 -21.39 -17.55 -5.07
C THR A 111 -22.50 -17.56 -4.02
N GLN A 112 -23.75 -17.69 -4.47
CA GLN A 112 -24.99 -17.57 -3.68
C GLN A 112 -25.02 -18.33 -2.34
N SER A 113 -24.14 -19.33 -2.15
CA SER A 113 -23.97 -20.10 -0.92
C SER A 113 -23.22 -19.38 0.22
N GLN A 114 -22.80 -18.12 0.06
CA GLN A 114 -21.93 -17.40 1.01
C GLN A 114 -22.51 -16.07 1.52
N VAL A 115 -23.81 -15.81 1.30
CA VAL A 115 -24.55 -14.69 1.91
C VAL A 115 -25.36 -15.20 3.08
#